data_AF-A0A8T3SPC0-F1
#
_entry.id   AF-A0A8T3SPC0-F1
#
_cell.length_a   1.000
_cell.length_b   1.000
_cell.length_c   1.000
_cell.angle_alpha   90.00
_cell.angle_beta   90.00
_cell.angle_gamma   90.00
#
_symmetry.space_group_name_H-M   'P 1'
#
loop_
_entity.id
_entity.type
_entity.pdbx_description
1 polymer ?
#
loop_
_entity_poly.entity_id
_entity_poly.type
_entity_poly.pdbx_seq_one_letter_code
_entity_poly.pdbx_strand_id
1 'polypeptide(L)'
;MTLLYVNATLTAITPVATVADFDVAASGGTPRFSGAAPATLRELIVERDGLDQDELVQTHLEVDYAVGRLVERGDTLTYDFDGTSHSRVAKDLIRARLVDRVRVLLHNA
;
A
#
# COMPACT_ATOMS: atom_id res chain seq x y z
N MET A 1 7.65 -19.19 -6.31
CA MET A 1 6.71 -18.10 -5.98
C MET A 1 6.14 -18.33 -4.58
N THR A 2 6.62 -17.56 -3.61
CA THR A 2 6.13 -17.61 -2.22
C THR A 2 5.25 -16.40 -1.98
N LEU A 3 4.10 -16.61 -1.33
CA LEU A 3 3.13 -15.57 -1.04
C LEU A 3 2.94 -15.50 0.47
N LEU A 4 3.32 -14.36 1.06
CA LEU A 4 3.14 -14.10 2.48
C LEU A 4 1.89 -13.25 2.69
N TYR A 5 1.06 -13.65 3.66
CA TYR A 5 -0.08 -12.87 4.14
C TYR A 5 0.14 -12.54 5.60
N VAL A 6 0.09 -11.26 5.95
CA VAL A 6 0.22 -10.86 7.34
C VAL A 6 -0.81 -9.82 7.72
N ASN A 7 -1.28 -9.90 8.96
CA ASN A 7 -2.17 -8.90 9.52
C ASN A 7 -1.40 -7.60 9.69
N ALA A 8 -2.01 -6.51 9.24
CA ALA A 8 -1.51 -5.15 9.41
C ALA A 8 -2.67 -4.26 9.88
N THR A 9 -2.35 -3.05 10.31
CA THR A 9 -3.35 -2.03 10.66
C THR A 9 -3.07 -0.78 9.86
N LEU A 10 -3.99 -0.36 8.99
CA LEU A 10 -3.89 0.92 8.31
C LEU A 10 -4.20 2.04 9.32
N THR A 11 -3.29 3.00 9.45
CA THR A 11 -3.40 4.10 10.42
C THR A 11 -3.68 5.45 9.79
N ALA A 12 -3.20 5.70 8.58
CA ALA A 12 -3.46 6.94 7.87
C ALA A 12 -3.47 6.79 6.34
N ILE A 13 -4.29 7.63 5.69
CA ILE A 13 -4.24 7.89 4.24
C ILE A 13 -3.95 9.38 4.07
N THR A 14 -2.74 9.69 3.63
CA THR A 14 -2.28 11.06 3.46
C THR A 14 -2.23 11.40 1.97
N PRO A 15 -2.94 12.43 1.51
CA PRO A 15 -2.93 12.80 0.10
C PRO A 15 -1.55 13.29 -0.34
N VAL A 16 -1.18 12.95 -1.57
CA VAL A 16 0.02 13.51 -2.20
C VAL A 16 -0.18 15.00 -2.42
N ALA A 17 0.74 15.84 -1.94
CA ALA A 17 0.83 17.21 -2.43
C ALA A 17 1.38 17.10 -3.86
N THR A 18 0.56 17.39 -4.87
CA THR A 18 0.87 17.33 -6.31
C THR A 18 2.37 17.36 -6.64
N VAL A 19 2.95 16.21 -6.99
CA VAL A 19 4.28 16.13 -7.63
C VAL A 19 4.11 15.34 -8.92
N ALA A 20 4.59 15.91 -10.02
CA ALA A 20 4.43 15.39 -11.37
C ALA A 20 5.20 14.08 -11.64
N ASP A 21 6.13 13.70 -10.75
CA ASP A 21 6.88 12.46 -10.83
C ASP A 21 6.81 11.73 -9.48
N PHE A 22 6.36 10.48 -9.53
CA PHE A 22 6.06 9.62 -8.38
C PHE A 22 7.31 9.13 -7.61
N ASP A 23 8.47 9.76 -7.82
CA ASP A 23 9.77 9.35 -7.29
C ASP A 23 10.14 10.04 -5.96
N VAL A 24 9.36 11.03 -5.51
CA VAL A 24 9.63 11.76 -4.26
C VAL A 24 8.41 11.72 -3.35
N ALA A 25 8.61 11.30 -2.09
CA ALA A 25 7.58 11.38 -1.05
C ALA A 25 7.18 12.85 -0.84
N ALA A 26 6.00 13.23 -1.33
CA ALA A 26 5.46 14.57 -1.13
C ALA A 26 5.15 14.80 0.37
N SER A 27 5.49 15.98 0.90
CA SER A 27 5.01 16.38 2.22
C SER A 27 3.49 16.54 2.17
N GLY A 28 2.78 15.68 2.89
CA GLY A 28 1.35 15.48 2.74
C GLY A 28 0.47 16.62 3.30
N GLY A 29 -0.73 16.76 2.73
CA GLY A 29 -1.81 17.58 3.27
C GLY A 29 -2.54 16.91 4.45
N THR A 30 -3.68 17.47 4.87
CA THR A 30 -4.51 16.85 5.93
C THR A 30 -4.91 15.41 5.55
N PRO A 31 -4.71 14.41 6.42
CA PRO A 31 -5.07 13.03 6.13
C PRO A 31 -6.56 12.88 5.80
N ARG A 32 -6.88 12.15 4.73
CA ARG A 32 -8.26 11.76 4.39
C ARG A 32 -8.81 10.72 5.36
N PHE A 33 -7.91 9.97 5.97
CA PHE A 33 -8.21 8.99 7.00
C PHE A 33 -7.13 9.04 8.06
N SER A 34 -7.55 8.99 9.32
CA SER A 34 -6.72 8.74 10.49
C SER A 34 -7.53 7.89 11.45
N GLY A 35 -6.97 6.76 11.90
CA GLY A 35 -7.68 5.81 12.76
C GLY A 35 -6.95 4.48 12.84
N ALA A 36 -7.67 3.41 13.16
CA ALA A 36 -7.15 2.05 13.08
C ALA A 36 -8.13 1.22 12.26
N ALA A 37 -7.71 0.84 11.05
CA ALA A 37 -8.49 -0.02 10.17
C ALA A 37 -7.76 -1.35 9.95
N PRO A 38 -8.46 -2.50 10.06
CA PRO A 38 -7.88 -3.79 9.72
C PRO A 38 -7.33 -3.78 8.28
N ALA A 39 -6.12 -4.30 8.12
CA ALA A 39 -5.49 -4.47 6.83
C ALA A 39 -4.81 -5.83 6.73
N THR A 40 -4.57 -6.28 5.50
CA THR A 40 -3.76 -7.47 5.23
C THR A 40 -2.64 -7.10 4.27
N LEU A 41 -1.40 -7.23 4.74
CA LEU A 41 -0.21 -7.10 3.92
C LEU A 41 -0.02 -8.39 3.12
N ARG A 42 0.20 -8.25 1.81
CA ARG A 42 0.48 -9.36 0.90
C ARG A 42 1.79 -9.08 0.17
N GLU A 43 2.81 -9.84 0.50
CA GLU A 43 4.12 -9.74 -0.16
C GLU A 43 4.27 -10.92 -1.12
N LEU A 44 4.44 -10.58 -2.40
CA LEU A 44 4.63 -11.53 -3.48
C LEU A 44 6.08 -11.44 -3.96
N ILE A 45 6.83 -12.50 -3.75
CA ILE A 45 8.18 -12.62 -4.28
C ILE A 45 8.09 -13.02 -5.75
N VAL A 46 8.44 -12.10 -6.64
CA VAL A 46 8.50 -12.32 -8.09
C VAL A 46 9.97 -12.44 -8.49
N GLU A 47 10.40 -13.65 -8.84
CA GLU A 47 11.69 -13.85 -9.53
C GLU A 47 11.60 -13.22 -10.92
N ARG A 48 12.56 -12.34 -11.25
CA ARG A 48 12.76 -11.86 -12.61
C ARG A 48 13.88 -12.68 -13.23
N ASP A 49 13.57 -13.46 -14.26
CA ASP A 49 14.55 -14.28 -14.96
C ASP A 49 15.43 -13.37 -15.85
N GLY A 50 16.73 -13.31 -15.55
CA GLY A 50 17.66 -12.41 -16.24
C GLY A 50 18.98 -12.17 -15.52
N LEU A 51 19.80 -13.22 -15.39
CA LEU A 51 21.25 -13.24 -15.11
C LEU A 51 21.82 -12.57 -13.84
N ASP A 52 21.07 -11.75 -13.11
CA ASP A 52 21.45 -11.26 -11.77
C ASP A 52 20.19 -11.27 -10.87
N GLN A 53 20.29 -11.85 -9.67
CA GLN A 53 19.18 -11.99 -8.72
C GLN A 53 18.78 -10.64 -8.11
N ASP A 54 17.91 -9.90 -8.79
CA ASP A 54 17.10 -8.85 -8.16
C ASP A 54 15.70 -9.40 -7.88
N GLU A 55 15.47 -9.81 -6.63
CA GLU A 55 14.17 -10.26 -6.13
C GLU A 55 13.15 -9.09 -6.17
N LEU A 56 12.13 -9.15 -7.03
CA LEU A 56 11.08 -8.12 -7.06
C LEU A 56 9.96 -8.49 -6.09
N VAL A 57 10.01 -7.94 -4.86
CA VAL A 57 8.97 -8.16 -3.84
C VAL A 57 7.77 -7.24 -4.08
N GLN A 58 6.71 -7.67 -4.76
CA GLN A 58 5.51 -6.84 -4.89
C GLN A 58 4.71 -6.81 -3.58
N THR A 59 4.54 -5.63 -3.01
CA THR A 59 3.80 -5.43 -1.75
C THR A 59 2.40 -4.90 -2.02
N HIS A 60 1.37 -5.60 -1.55
CA HIS A 60 -0.01 -5.12 -1.58
C HIS A 60 -0.58 -4.94 -0.17
N LEU A 61 -1.38 -3.90 0.02
CA LEU A 61 -2.21 -3.71 1.21
C LEU A 61 -3.67 -3.92 0.85
N GLU A 62 -4.31 -4.91 1.45
CA GLU A 62 -5.75 -5.10 1.36
C GLU A 62 -6.44 -4.47 2.55
N VAL A 63 -7.46 -3.66 2.28
CA VAL A 63 -8.24 -2.95 3.30
C VAL A 63 -9.73 -3.05 2.98
N ASP A 64 -10.56 -2.91 3.99
CA ASP A 64 -12.02 -2.87 3.83
C ASP A 64 -12.45 -1.74 2.91
N TYR A 65 -13.46 -1.98 2.09
CA TYR A 65 -13.89 -1.04 1.03
C TYR A 65 -14.27 0.34 1.56
N ALA A 66 -14.89 0.42 2.75
CA ALA A 66 -15.31 1.67 3.35
C ALA A 66 -14.16 2.67 3.54
N VAL A 67 -12.97 2.16 3.91
CA VAL A 67 -11.74 2.94 4.10
C VAL A 67 -10.93 2.95 2.81
N GLY A 68 -10.77 1.81 2.15
CA GLY A 68 -9.98 1.66 0.93
C GLY A 68 -10.48 2.49 -0.25
N ARG A 69 -11.77 2.83 -0.31
CA ARG A 69 -12.31 3.71 -1.35
C ARG A 69 -11.78 5.15 -1.28
N LEU A 70 -11.25 5.55 -0.12
CA LEU A 70 -10.65 6.88 0.11
C LEU A 70 -9.23 6.97 -0.47
N VAL A 71 -8.59 5.83 -0.75
CA VAL A 71 -7.24 5.79 -1.30
C VAL A 71 -7.28 6.22 -2.77
N GLU A 72 -6.39 7.13 -3.11
CA GLU A 72 -6.08 7.57 -4.45
C GLU A 72 -4.64 7.19 -4.82
N ARG A 73 -4.37 7.13 -6.13
CA ARG A 73 -3.02 6.88 -6.62
C ARG A 73 -2.11 8.04 -6.22
N GLY A 74 -0.93 7.72 -5.69
CA GLY A 74 0.03 8.68 -5.15
C GLY A 74 -0.10 8.92 -3.65
N ASP A 75 -1.21 8.52 -3.02
CA ASP A 75 -1.38 8.71 -1.57
C ASP A 75 -0.31 7.96 -0.78
N THR A 76 0.14 8.57 0.32
CA THR A 76 0.96 7.88 1.31
C THR A 76 0.06 7.13 2.29
N LEU A 77 0.22 5.81 2.31
CA LEU A 77 -0.44 4.92 3.26
C LEU A 77 0.51 4.61 4.41
N THR A 78 0.07 4.95 5.62
CA THR A 78 0.77 4.56 6.85
C THR A 78 0.06 3.36 7.46
N TYR A 79 0.81 2.30 7.76
CA TYR A 79 0.28 1.09 8.36
C TYR A 79 1.28 0.47 9.34
N ASP A 80 0.75 -0.17 10.38
CA ASP A 80 1.54 -0.90 11.36
C ASP A 80 1.54 -2.38 11.04
N PHE A 81 2.73 -2.98 11.02
CA PHE A 81 2.98 -4.40 10.84
C PHE A 81 4.14 -4.82 11.73
N ASP A 82 3.99 -5.93 12.46
CA ASP A 82 5.01 -6.48 13.38
C ASP A 82 5.55 -5.44 14.39
N GLY A 83 4.66 -4.60 14.93
CA GLY A 83 5.02 -3.53 15.87
C GLY A 83 5.79 -2.36 15.24
N THR A 84 6.01 -2.38 13.92
CA THR A 84 6.72 -1.34 13.17
C THR A 84 5.74 -0.56 12.30
N SER A 85 5.90 0.77 12.26
CA SER A 85 5.11 1.63 11.39
C SER A 85 5.80 1.83 10.05
N HIS A 86 5.08 1.59 8.97
CA HIS A 86 5.55 1.71 7.60
C HIS A 86 4.75 2.79 6.88
N SER A 87 5.41 3.59 6.04
CA SER A 87 4.76 4.55 5.15
C SER A 87 5.17 4.27 3.72
N ARG A 88 4.20 3.97 2.85
CA ARG A 88 4.45 3.64 1.44
C ARG A 88 3.45 4.34 0.52
N VAL A 89 3.87 4.61 -0.70
CA VAL A 89 3.06 5.29 -1.71
C VAL A 89 2.14 4.28 -2.42
N ALA A 90 0.86 4.63 -2.58
CA ALA A 90 -0.12 3.89 -3.34
C ALA A 90 0.17 4.02 -4.84
N LYS A 91 0.58 2.92 -5.49
CA LYS A 91 0.93 2.88 -6.91
C LYS A 91 -0.28 2.58 -7.80
N ASP A 92 -0.96 1.47 -7.51
CA ASP A 92 -2.14 1.00 -8.25
C ASP A 92 -3.22 0.53 -7.28
N LEU A 93 -4.48 0.57 -7.72
CA LEU A 93 -5.64 0.20 -6.91
C LEU A 93 -6.54 -0.78 -7.66
N ILE A 94 -6.91 -1.86 -6.98
CA ILE A 94 -7.88 -2.84 -7.44
C ILE A 94 -9.07 -2.79 -6.47
N ARG A 95 -10.20 -2.24 -6.93
CA ARG A 95 -11.42 -2.08 -6.13
C ARG A 95 -12.37 -3.23 -6.43
N ALA A 96 -12.58 -4.12 -5.47
CA ALA A 96 -13.43 -5.30 -5.64
C ALA A 96 -14.65 -5.20 -4.73
N ARG A 97 -15.70 -4.51 -5.20
CA ARG A 97 -16.94 -4.27 -4.43
C ARG A 97 -17.67 -5.56 -4.04
N LEU A 98 -17.54 -6.63 -4.83
CA LEU A 98 -18.17 -7.93 -4.56
C LEU A 98 -17.61 -8.64 -3.32
N VAL A 99 -16.36 -8.34 -2.93
CA VAL A 99 -15.70 -8.90 -1.75
C VAL A 99 -15.45 -7.84 -0.68
N ASP A 100 -16.05 -6.66 -0.84
CA ASP A 100 -15.95 -5.49 0.04
C ASP A 100 -14.50 -5.13 0.43
N ARG A 101 -13.58 -5.26 -0.52
CA ARG A 101 -12.15 -4.98 -0.31
C ARG A 101 -11.56 -4.11 -1.41
N VAL A 102 -10.55 -3.33 -1.04
CA VAL A 102 -9.66 -2.64 -1.96
C VAL A 102 -8.25 -3.17 -1.74
N ARG A 103 -7.62 -3.63 -2.81
CA ARG A 103 -6.20 -4.00 -2.82
C ARG A 103 -5.42 -2.83 -3.39
N VAL A 104 -4.42 -2.36 -2.66
CA VAL A 104 -3.53 -1.27 -3.07
C VAL A 104 -2.14 -1.85 -3.29
N LEU A 105 -1.60 -1.70 -4.50
CA LEU A 105 -0.20 -1.98 -4.77
C LEU A 105 0.63 -0.84 -4.18
N LEU A 106 1.59 -1.17 -3.33
CA LEU A 106 2.48 -0.21 -2.69
C LEU A 106 3.79 -0.09 -3.48
N HIS A 107 4.33 1.12 -3.54
CA HIS A 107 5.69 1.33 -4.03
C HIS A 107 6.67 0.64 -3.06
N ASN A 108 7.63 -0.11 -3.60
CA ASN A 108 8.78 -0.57 -2.83
C ASN A 108 9.79 0.57 -2.81
N ALA A 109 10.14 1.04 -1.61
CA ALA A 109 11.29 1.90 -1.44
C ALA A 109 12.58 1.07 -1.57
#